data_AF-A0A565C6D3-F1
#
_entry.id   AF-A0A565C6D3-F1
#
_cell.length_a   1.000
_cell.length_b   1.000
_cell.length_c   1.000
_cell.angle_alpha   90.00
_cell.angle_beta   90.00
_cell.angle_gamma   90.00
#
_symmetry.space_group_name_H-M   'P 1'
#
loop_
_entity.id
_entity.type
_entity.pdbx_description
1 polymer ?
#
loop_
_entity_poly.entity_id
_entity_poly.type
_entity_poly.pdbx_seq_one_letter_code
_entity_poly.pdbx_strand_id
1 'polypeptide(L)'
;MASSMLSSAAVVTTPAQATMVAPFTGLKSSAAFPVTRKTNTDITSIASNGGRVNCMQVWPPIGKKKFETLSYLPDLTDVELGKEVDYLLRNKWIPCVEFELEHGFVYREHGNTPGYYDGRYWTMWKLPLFGCTDSAQVLKEVQECKKEYPNAFIRIIGFDNNRQVQCISFIAYKPPSFTGA
;
A
#
# COMPACT_ATOMS: atom_id res chain seq x y z
N MET A 1 23.07 50.64 16.15
CA MET A 1 23.87 49.58 15.50
C MET A 1 23.17 48.27 15.76
N ALA A 2 22.54 47.71 14.72
CA ALA A 2 21.84 46.43 14.78
C ALA A 2 22.82 45.33 14.35
N SER A 3 23.01 44.31 15.18
CA SER A 3 23.82 43.13 14.85
C SER A 3 22.89 41.96 14.56
N SER A 4 22.76 41.63 13.28
CA SER A 4 22.10 40.43 12.76
C SER A 4 23.07 39.25 12.79
N MET A 5 22.76 38.21 13.56
CA MET A 5 23.47 36.93 13.52
C MET A 5 22.67 35.97 12.63
N LEU A 6 23.09 35.81 11.37
CA LEU A 6 22.63 34.75 10.48
C LEU A 6 23.41 33.48 10.81
N SER A 7 22.79 32.53 11.51
CA SER A 7 23.34 31.16 11.63
C SER A 7 22.95 30.34 10.41
N SER A 8 23.93 30.04 9.56
CA SER A 8 23.82 29.06 8.48
C SER A 8 23.85 27.66 9.06
N ALA A 9 22.77 26.90 8.89
CA ALA A 9 22.75 25.47 9.17
C ALA A 9 23.45 24.73 8.02
N ALA A 10 24.57 24.07 8.31
CA ALA A 10 25.22 23.17 7.37
C ALA A 10 24.36 21.90 7.22
N VAL A 11 23.80 21.69 6.03
CA VAL A 11 23.12 20.44 5.68
C VAL A 11 24.18 19.40 5.39
N VAL A 12 24.41 18.48 6.34
CA VAL A 12 25.19 17.27 6.09
C VAL A 12 24.30 16.32 5.30
N THR A 13 24.48 16.29 3.97
CA THR A 13 23.89 15.26 3.12
C THR A 13 24.62 13.94 3.35
N THR A 14 23.98 12.99 4.01
CA THR A 14 24.43 11.59 4.00
C THR A 14 24.15 11.03 2.61
N PRO A 15 25.14 10.38 1.94
CA PRO A 15 24.84 9.71 0.69
C PRO A 15 23.91 8.54 0.97
N ALA A 16 22.80 8.47 0.24
CA ALA A 16 21.94 7.30 0.21
C ALA A 16 22.79 6.09 -0.18
N GLN A 17 22.95 5.13 0.72
CA GLN A 17 23.51 3.82 0.38
C GLN A 17 22.52 3.14 -0.57
N ALA A 18 22.80 3.24 -1.87
CA ALA A 18 22.19 2.38 -2.85
C ALA A 18 22.59 0.94 -2.47
N THR A 19 21.63 0.12 -2.09
CA THR A 19 21.83 -1.33 -2.01
C THR A 19 22.07 -1.82 -3.44
N MET A 20 23.33 -1.84 -3.85
CA MET A 20 23.74 -2.30 -5.18
C MET A 20 23.36 -3.77 -5.29
N VAL A 21 22.28 -4.07 -6.00
CA VAL A 21 21.96 -5.45 -6.40
C VAL A 21 23.03 -5.83 -7.42
N ALA A 22 23.79 -6.90 -7.12
CA ALA A 22 24.81 -7.40 -8.03
C ALA A 22 24.21 -7.64 -9.43
N PRO A 23 24.93 -7.32 -10.52
CA PRO A 23 24.44 -7.55 -11.87
C PRO A 23 24.16 -9.04 -12.06
N PHE A 24 22.95 -9.37 -12.51
CA PHE A 24 22.55 -10.73 -12.84
C PHE A 24 23.35 -11.20 -14.06
N THR A 25 24.45 -11.91 -13.81
CA THR A 25 25.10 -12.73 -14.83
C THR A 25 24.19 -13.93 -15.07
N GLY A 26 23.36 -13.84 -16.11
CA GLY A 26 22.34 -14.84 -16.40
C GLY A 26 22.86 -16.27 -16.47
N LEU A 27 21.95 -17.25 -16.36
CA LEU A 27 22.27 -18.66 -16.53
C LEU A 27 22.95 -18.85 -17.89
N LYS A 28 24.27 -19.07 -17.89
CA LYS A 28 24.95 -19.58 -19.08
C LYS A 28 24.47 -21.02 -19.25
N SER A 29 23.53 -21.21 -20.17
CA SER A 29 23.10 -22.53 -20.59
C SER A 29 24.24 -23.17 -21.37
N SER A 30 25.15 -23.86 -20.67
CA SER A 30 26.06 -24.79 -21.32
C SER A 30 25.26 -26.05 -21.65
N ALA A 31 24.56 -26.03 -22.79
CA ALA A 31 24.08 -27.23 -23.42
C ALA A 31 25.30 -28.00 -23.97
N ALA A 32 25.98 -28.74 -23.10
CA ALA A 32 26.96 -29.73 -23.50
C ALA A 32 26.54 -31.05 -22.86
N PHE A 33 25.97 -31.95 -23.66
CA PHE A 33 25.78 -33.34 -23.25
C PHE A 33 27.16 -33.98 -23.13
N PRO A 34 27.59 -34.44 -21.93
CA PRO A 34 28.86 -35.12 -21.82
C PRO A 34 28.68 -36.56 -22.34
N VAL A 35 29.01 -36.79 -23.60
CA VAL A 35 29.34 -38.13 -24.07
C VAL A 35 30.69 -38.49 -23.49
N THR A 36 30.71 -39.10 -22.31
CA THR A 36 31.78 -40.04 -21.91
C THR A 36 31.31 -40.89 -20.74
N ARG A 37 31.23 -42.21 -20.95
CA ARG A 37 31.10 -43.21 -19.88
C ARG A 37 32.29 -43.06 -18.93
N LYS A 38 32.03 -42.76 -17.65
CA LYS A 38 32.86 -43.23 -16.54
C LYS A 38 32.01 -43.54 -15.32
N THR A 39 32.22 -44.76 -14.84
CA THR A 39 31.76 -45.37 -13.60
C THR A 39 32.49 -44.75 -12.41
N ASN A 40 31.79 -43.99 -11.58
CA ASN A 40 31.85 -44.10 -10.12
C ASN A 40 30.88 -43.11 -9.48
N THR A 41 30.05 -43.65 -8.60
CA THR A 41 29.10 -42.95 -7.75
C THR A 41 29.84 -42.11 -6.72
N ASP A 42 29.96 -40.81 -6.96
CA ASP A 42 30.19 -39.86 -5.88
C ASP A 42 29.40 -38.57 -6.14
N ILE A 43 28.15 -38.59 -5.69
CA ILE A 43 27.19 -37.47 -5.78
C ILE A 43 27.43 -36.40 -4.70
N THR A 44 28.53 -36.47 -3.95
CA THR A 44 28.81 -35.55 -2.84
C THR A 44 29.37 -34.19 -3.28
N SER A 45 29.69 -34.00 -4.56
CA SER A 45 30.20 -32.74 -5.11
C SER A 45 29.17 -31.97 -5.95
N ILE A 46 27.89 -32.00 -5.56
CA ILE A 46 26.90 -31.07 -6.10
C ILE A 46 27.47 -29.66 -5.91
N ALA A 47 27.66 -28.95 -7.01
CA ALA A 47 28.17 -27.58 -7.03
C ALA A 47 27.40 -26.73 -6.01
N SER A 48 28.05 -26.45 -4.88
CA SER A 48 27.58 -25.48 -3.92
C SER A 48 27.73 -24.12 -4.59
N ASN A 49 26.63 -23.59 -5.13
CA ASN A 49 26.54 -22.19 -5.46
C ASN A 49 26.67 -21.43 -4.13
N GLY A 50 27.91 -21.08 -3.77
CA GLY A 50 28.33 -20.48 -2.49
C GLY A 50 27.78 -19.07 -2.22
N GLY A 51 26.79 -18.63 -2.97
CA GLY A 51 25.93 -17.51 -2.62
C GLY A 51 24.49 -18.00 -2.73
N ARG A 52 23.72 -17.88 -1.64
CA ARG A 52 22.25 -18.03 -1.72
C ARG A 52 21.73 -16.89 -2.59
N VAL A 53 21.76 -17.06 -3.91
CA VAL A 53 21.04 -16.21 -4.84
C VAL A 53 19.57 -16.45 -4.55
N ASN A 54 18.93 -15.52 -3.83
CA ASN A 54 17.48 -15.43 -3.71
C ASN A 54 16.91 -14.98 -5.07
N CYS A 55 17.07 -15.81 -6.10
CA CYS A 55 16.54 -15.54 -7.44
C CYS A 55 15.03 -15.79 -7.53
N MET A 56 14.44 -16.43 -6.52
CA MET A 56 13.01 -16.64 -6.38
C MET A 56 12.58 -16.24 -4.97
N GLN A 57 11.68 -15.28 -4.87
CA GLN A 57 11.03 -14.90 -3.62
C GLN A 57 9.62 -15.49 -3.59
N VAL A 58 9.20 -15.98 -2.43
CA VAL A 58 7.85 -16.49 -2.22
C VAL A 58 6.99 -15.36 -1.65
N TRP A 59 5.83 -15.12 -2.24
CA TRP A 59 4.89 -14.13 -1.71
C TRP A 59 4.34 -14.60 -0.35
N PRO A 60 4.36 -13.75 0.70
CA PRO A 60 3.89 -14.17 2.01
C PRO A 60 2.38 -14.47 2.01
N PRO A 61 1.95 -15.66 2.47
CA PRO A 61 0.53 -16.03 2.51
C PRO A 61 -0.21 -15.45 3.72
N ILE A 62 0.52 -14.93 4.71
CA ILE A 62 0.05 -14.38 5.98
C ILE A 62 0.74 -13.03 6.16
N GLY A 63 0.13 -12.08 6.86
CA GLY A 63 0.75 -10.78 7.12
C GLY A 63 0.62 -9.80 5.96
N LYS A 64 -0.29 -10.05 5.01
CA LYS A 64 -0.44 -9.30 3.75
C LYS A 64 -1.88 -9.03 3.34
N LYS A 65 -2.81 -8.84 4.28
CA LYS A 65 -4.18 -8.40 3.96
C LYS A 65 -4.20 -7.05 3.22
N LYS A 66 -5.22 -6.82 2.39
CA LYS A 66 -5.32 -5.74 1.40
C LYS A 66 -6.63 -4.97 1.50
N PHE A 67 -6.62 -3.76 0.95
CA PHE A 67 -7.71 -2.78 1.03
C PHE A 67 -8.05 -2.24 -0.37
N GLU A 68 -8.12 -3.13 -1.36
CA GLU A 68 -8.39 -2.78 -2.76
C GLU A 68 -7.36 -1.80 -3.36
N THR A 69 -7.82 -0.86 -4.19
CA THR A 69 -7.01 0.08 -4.97
C THR A 69 -5.95 0.78 -4.11
N LEU A 70 -4.73 0.89 -4.65
CA LEU A 70 -3.51 1.45 -4.01
C LEU A 70 -2.91 0.63 -2.85
N SER A 71 -3.59 -0.38 -2.30
CA SER A 71 -3.12 -1.12 -1.10
C SER A 71 -1.92 -2.09 -1.31
N TYR A 72 -1.45 -2.23 -2.55
CA TYR A 72 -0.21 -2.95 -2.88
C TYR A 72 1.02 -2.04 -2.93
N LEU A 73 0.81 -0.72 -2.99
CA LEU A 73 1.87 0.28 -2.94
C LEU A 73 2.36 0.44 -1.48
N PRO A 74 3.52 1.09 -1.28
CA PRO A 74 3.86 1.65 0.01
C PRO A 74 2.73 2.55 0.56
N ASP A 75 2.65 2.68 1.88
CA ASP A 75 1.65 3.55 2.50
C ASP A 75 1.85 5.00 2.03
N LEU A 76 0.75 5.61 1.61
CA LEU A 76 0.76 6.97 1.08
C LEU A 76 1.04 7.97 2.20
N THR A 77 1.89 8.94 1.91
CA THR A 77 2.08 10.11 2.76
C THR A 77 0.85 11.02 2.71
N ASP A 78 0.67 11.91 3.69
CA ASP A 78 -0.44 12.88 3.70
C ASP A 78 -0.47 13.75 2.43
N VAL A 79 0.72 14.04 1.86
CA VAL A 79 0.86 14.79 0.60
C VAL A 79 0.36 13.98 -0.59
N GLU A 80 0.64 12.68 -0.63
CA GLU A 80 0.15 11.79 -1.69
C GLU A 80 -1.35 11.54 -1.56
N LEU A 81 -1.87 11.34 -0.34
CA LEU A 81 -3.31 11.29 -0.08
C LEU A 81 -4.01 12.56 -0.56
N GLY A 82 -3.43 13.74 -0.29
CA GLY A 82 -3.92 15.01 -0.81
C GLY A 82 -3.99 15.06 -2.34
N LYS A 83 -2.99 14.53 -3.04
CA LYS A 83 -2.99 14.44 -4.51
C LYS A 83 -4.08 13.51 -5.06
N GLU A 84 -4.37 12.40 -4.39
CA GLU A 84 -5.47 11.50 -4.77
C GLU A 84 -6.83 12.18 -4.57
N VAL A 85 -6.97 12.97 -3.49
CA VAL A 85 -8.17 13.81 -3.27
C VAL A 85 -8.26 14.90 -4.34
N ASP A 86 -7.16 15.56 -4.70
CA ASP A 86 -7.16 16.55 -5.78
C ASP A 86 -7.57 15.91 -7.12
N TYR A 87 -7.16 14.67 -7.39
CA TYR A 87 -7.61 13.92 -8.56
C TYR A 87 -9.14 13.72 -8.53
N LEU A 88 -9.69 13.29 -7.40
CA LEU A 88 -11.14 13.16 -7.20
C LEU A 88 -11.86 14.49 -7.49
N LEU A 89 -11.37 15.60 -6.92
CA LEU A 89 -11.96 16.93 -7.07
C LEU A 89 -11.86 17.48 -8.52
N ARG A 90 -10.74 17.23 -9.21
CA ARG A 90 -10.57 17.58 -10.64
C ARG A 90 -11.60 16.89 -11.53
N ASN A 91 -11.97 15.64 -11.21
CA ASN A 91 -13.00 14.88 -11.91
C ASN A 91 -14.44 15.26 -11.51
N LYS A 92 -14.63 16.26 -10.64
CA LYS A 92 -15.94 16.71 -10.15
C LYS A 92 -16.69 15.64 -9.36
N TRP A 93 -15.97 14.69 -8.78
CA TRP A 93 -16.55 13.72 -7.87
C TRP A 93 -16.68 14.31 -6.47
N ILE A 94 -17.62 13.78 -5.69
CA ILE A 94 -17.93 14.26 -4.34
C ILE A 94 -17.23 13.35 -3.33
N PRO A 95 -16.26 13.86 -2.56
CA PRO A 95 -15.52 13.04 -1.59
C PRO A 95 -16.39 12.72 -0.37
N CYS A 96 -16.17 11.55 0.21
CA CYS A 96 -16.77 11.12 1.47
C CYS A 96 -15.77 10.25 2.24
N VAL A 97 -15.86 10.28 3.56
CA VAL A 97 -15.02 9.49 4.47
C VAL A 97 -15.88 8.38 5.06
N GLU A 98 -15.35 7.16 5.09
CA GLU A 98 -15.98 6.03 5.76
C GLU A 98 -14.99 5.37 6.72
N PHE A 99 -15.50 4.81 7.82
CA PHE A 99 -14.70 4.16 8.83
C PHE A 99 -15.34 2.89 9.37
N GLU A 100 -14.51 1.98 9.88
CA GLU A 100 -14.93 0.67 10.39
C GLU A 100 -14.07 0.25 11.59
N LEU A 101 -14.74 -0.21 12.66
CA LEU A 101 -14.11 -0.53 13.94
C LEU A 101 -13.97 -2.05 14.17
N GLU A 102 -14.91 -2.83 13.65
CA GLU A 102 -15.06 -4.25 13.98
C GLU A 102 -14.61 -5.13 12.82
N HIS A 103 -15.13 -4.85 11.61
CA HIS A 103 -15.02 -5.74 10.46
C HIS A 103 -14.29 -5.07 9.28
N GLY A 104 -12.98 -4.88 9.42
CA GLY A 104 -12.15 -4.25 8.37
C GLY A 104 -12.05 -5.01 7.04
N PHE A 105 -12.60 -6.24 6.96
CA PHE A 105 -12.60 -7.08 5.76
C PHE A 105 -13.96 -7.71 5.55
N VAL A 106 -14.25 -8.03 4.28
CA VAL A 106 -15.45 -8.73 3.87
C VAL A 106 -15.53 -10.12 4.50
N TYR A 107 -16.73 -10.51 4.94
CA TYR A 107 -17.03 -11.82 5.51
C TYR A 107 -18.40 -12.31 5.04
N ARG A 108 -18.84 -13.48 5.53
CA ARG A 108 -20.15 -14.06 5.25
C ARG A 108 -20.74 -14.68 6.50
N GLU A 109 -21.77 -14.06 7.04
CA GLU A 109 -22.53 -14.51 8.20
C GLU A 109 -24.02 -14.66 7.85
N HIS A 110 -24.60 -13.66 7.17
CA HIS A 110 -26.05 -13.56 6.98
C HIS A 110 -26.52 -14.10 5.62
N GLY A 111 -25.61 -14.49 4.74
CA GLY A 111 -25.95 -15.03 3.43
C GLY A 111 -24.75 -15.61 2.68
N ASN A 112 -25.04 -16.54 1.76
CA ASN A 112 -24.02 -17.23 0.97
C ASN A 112 -24.36 -17.31 -0.53
N THR A 113 -25.41 -16.62 -0.99
CA THR A 113 -25.82 -16.57 -2.39
C THR A 113 -24.78 -15.82 -3.26
N PRO A 114 -24.80 -16.02 -4.59
CA PRO A 114 -23.92 -15.29 -5.50
C PRO A 114 -24.07 -13.77 -5.36
N GLY A 115 -22.95 -13.05 -5.24
CA GLY A 115 -22.94 -11.59 -5.10
C GLY A 115 -23.22 -11.05 -3.69
N TYR A 116 -23.57 -11.90 -2.73
CA TYR A 116 -23.78 -11.49 -1.35
C TYR A 116 -22.51 -11.61 -0.52
N TYR A 117 -22.15 -10.54 0.19
CA TYR A 117 -21.12 -10.53 1.21
C TYR A 117 -21.43 -9.49 2.31
N ASP A 118 -21.07 -9.81 3.54
CA ASP A 118 -21.11 -8.91 4.70
C ASP A 118 -19.82 -8.07 4.77
N GLY A 119 -19.84 -6.95 5.50
CA GLY A 119 -18.64 -6.10 5.68
C GLY A 119 -18.21 -5.29 4.44
N ARG A 120 -19.05 -5.21 3.40
CA ARG A 120 -18.82 -4.31 2.24
C ARG A 120 -19.03 -2.83 2.62
N TYR A 121 -20.10 -2.56 3.37
CA TYR A 121 -20.42 -1.24 3.89
C TYR A 121 -19.61 -0.96 5.14
N TRP A 122 -19.05 0.25 5.19
CA TRP A 122 -18.46 0.84 6.39
C TRP A 122 -19.34 2.00 6.84
N THR A 123 -19.12 2.50 8.06
CA THR A 123 -19.92 3.59 8.60
C THR A 123 -19.49 4.92 7.98
N MET A 124 -20.46 5.72 7.52
CA MET A 124 -20.20 7.03 6.96
C MET A 124 -19.76 8.02 8.05
N TRP A 125 -18.68 8.75 7.80
CA TRP A 125 -18.26 9.87 8.63
C TRP A 125 -18.94 11.15 8.15
N LYS A 126 -19.83 11.70 8.98
CA LYS A 126 -20.67 12.87 8.66
C LYS A 126 -21.47 12.62 7.36
N LEU A 127 -21.21 13.41 6.31
CA LEU A 127 -21.88 13.35 5.02
C LEU A 127 -20.86 13.55 3.89
N PRO A 128 -21.16 13.17 2.63
CA PRO A 128 -20.33 13.55 1.49
C PRO A 128 -20.14 15.07 1.45
N LEU A 129 -18.91 15.52 1.19
CA LEU A 129 -18.54 16.94 1.24
C LEU A 129 -18.95 17.64 -0.07
N PHE A 130 -20.25 17.85 -0.25
CA PHE A 130 -20.81 18.55 -1.41
C PHE A 130 -20.23 19.95 -1.54
N GLY A 131 -19.79 20.31 -2.76
CA GLY A 131 -19.18 21.62 -3.03
C GLY A 131 -17.75 21.79 -2.51
N CYS A 132 -17.13 20.75 -1.95
CA CYS A 132 -15.73 20.78 -1.56
C CYS A 132 -14.83 21.05 -2.78
N THR A 133 -13.85 21.94 -2.60
CA THR A 133 -12.88 22.34 -3.64
C THR A 133 -11.44 22.27 -3.16
N ASP A 134 -11.22 21.85 -1.92
CA ASP A 134 -9.92 21.87 -1.25
C ASP A 134 -9.69 20.52 -0.56
N SER A 135 -8.63 19.82 -0.97
CA SER A 135 -8.25 18.53 -0.41
C SER A 135 -7.90 18.60 1.07
N ALA A 136 -7.43 19.76 1.56
CA ALA A 136 -7.14 19.94 2.98
C ALA A 136 -8.39 19.77 3.86
N GLN A 137 -9.59 20.11 3.34
CA GLN A 137 -10.84 19.90 4.08
C GLN A 137 -11.13 18.40 4.26
N VAL A 138 -10.93 17.60 3.21
CA VAL A 138 -11.13 16.14 3.28
C VAL A 138 -10.11 15.51 4.23
N LEU A 139 -8.83 15.91 4.15
CA LEU A 139 -7.80 15.40 5.03
C LEU A 139 -8.05 15.80 6.50
N LYS A 140 -8.57 17.00 6.74
CA LYS A 140 -8.97 17.43 8.08
C LYS A 140 -10.05 16.52 8.66
N GLU A 141 -11.06 16.15 7.86
CA GLU A 141 -12.10 15.21 8.28
C GLU A 141 -11.55 13.82 8.59
N VAL A 142 -10.56 13.34 7.82
CA VAL A 142 -9.85 12.09 8.14
C VAL A 142 -9.12 12.19 9.48
N GLN A 143 -8.46 13.31 9.77
CA GLN A 143 -7.78 13.51 11.05
C GLN A 143 -8.77 13.63 12.23
N GLU A 144 -9.92 14.29 12.03
CA GLU A 144 -10.99 14.33 13.04
C GLU A 144 -11.56 12.94 13.31
N CYS A 145 -11.84 12.17 12.25
CA CYS A 145 -12.31 10.78 12.37
C CYS A 145 -11.28 9.89 13.07
N LYS A 146 -10.00 9.99 12.70
CA LYS A 146 -8.90 9.27 13.34
C LYS A 146 -8.74 9.63 14.81
N LYS A 147 -8.95 10.89 15.18
CA LYS A 147 -8.86 11.35 16.57
C LYS A 147 -9.98 10.77 17.42
N GLU A 148 -11.20 10.75 16.89
CA GLU A 148 -12.37 10.20 17.59
C GLU A 148 -12.32 8.66 17.66
N TYR A 149 -11.92 8.03 16.56
CA TYR A 149 -11.85 6.57 16.39
C TYR A 149 -10.44 6.11 16.02
N PRO A 150 -9.47 6.14 16.96
CA PRO A 150 -8.08 5.81 16.68
C PRO A 150 -7.85 4.33 16.30
N ASN A 151 -8.81 3.46 16.64
CA ASN A 151 -8.77 2.03 16.35
C ASN A 151 -9.55 1.63 15.10
N ALA A 152 -10.07 2.59 14.33
CA ALA A 152 -10.79 2.31 13.09
C ALA A 152 -9.88 2.23 11.87
N PHE A 153 -10.30 1.46 10.87
CA PHE A 153 -9.88 1.68 9.48
C PHE A 153 -10.63 2.89 8.93
N ILE A 154 -9.97 3.72 8.11
CA ILE A 154 -10.60 4.88 7.48
C ILE A 154 -10.23 4.88 6.00
N ARG A 155 -11.23 4.99 5.13
CA ARG A 155 -11.07 5.11 3.68
C ARG A 155 -11.72 6.39 3.15
N ILE A 156 -11.17 6.90 2.06
CA ILE A 156 -11.77 7.98 1.29
C ILE A 156 -12.41 7.37 0.06
N ILE A 157 -13.66 7.78 -0.19
CA ILE A 157 -14.43 7.38 -1.36
C ILE A 157 -14.87 8.62 -2.13
N GLY A 158 -15.23 8.43 -3.41
CA GLY A 158 -15.72 9.53 -4.25
C GLY A 158 -16.84 9.10 -5.18
N PHE A 159 -17.88 9.93 -5.24
CA PHE A 159 -19.09 9.66 -6.01
C PHE A 159 -19.16 10.51 -7.28
N ASP A 160 -19.51 9.88 -8.39
CA ASP A 160 -19.95 10.55 -9.61
C ASP A 160 -21.48 10.54 -9.64
N ASN A 161 -22.06 11.72 -9.45
CA ASN A 161 -23.51 11.88 -9.38
C ASN A 161 -24.19 11.72 -10.75
N ASN A 162 -23.48 11.96 -11.85
CA ASN A 162 -24.02 11.80 -13.20
C ASN A 162 -24.09 10.32 -13.58
N ARG A 163 -23.02 9.57 -13.29
CA ARG A 163 -22.95 8.12 -13.54
C ARG A 163 -23.64 7.29 -12.44
N GLN A 164 -23.96 7.90 -11.31
CA GLN A 164 -24.55 7.26 -10.13
C GLN A 164 -23.71 6.09 -9.59
N VAL A 165 -22.39 6.28 -9.56
CA VAL A 165 -21.45 5.26 -9.09
C VAL A 165 -20.37 5.86 -8.20
N GLN A 166 -19.87 5.04 -7.27
CA GLN A 166 -18.64 5.33 -6.57
C GLN A 166 -17.46 5.05 -7.52
N CYS A 167 -16.69 6.08 -7.86
CA CYS A 167 -15.60 6.01 -8.84
C CYS A 167 -14.22 5.77 -8.23
N ILE A 168 -14.08 6.00 -6.92
CA ILE A 168 -12.82 5.87 -6.21
C ILE A 168 -13.05 5.39 -4.78
N SER A 169 -12.11 4.58 -4.29
CA SER A 169 -12.05 4.07 -2.94
C SER A 169 -10.60 3.69 -2.64
N PHE A 170 -9.99 4.30 -1.63
CA PHE A 170 -8.65 3.94 -1.17
C PHE A 170 -8.53 4.15 0.35
N ILE A 171 -7.69 3.32 0.98
CA ILE A 171 -7.44 3.41 2.41
C ILE A 171 -6.62 4.67 2.72
N ALA A 172 -7.02 5.42 3.75
CA ALA A 172 -6.33 6.62 4.22
C ALA A 172 -5.69 6.43 5.60
N TYR A 173 -6.24 5.52 6.42
CA TYR A 173 -5.68 5.18 7.72
C TYR A 173 -5.96 3.72 8.10
N LYS A 174 -4.99 3.10 8.77
CA LYS A 174 -5.06 1.76 9.36
C LYS A 174 -4.77 1.88 10.86
N PRO A 175 -5.52 1.20 11.73
CA PRO A 175 -5.32 1.31 13.16
C PRO A 175 -4.03 0.59 13.60
N PRO A 176 -3.41 0.99 14.74
CA PRO A 176 -2.19 0.35 15.23
C PRO A 176 -2.37 -1.13 15.59
N SER A 177 -3.59 -1.54 15.94
CA SER A 177 -3.95 -2.94 16.19
C SER A 177 -3.80 -3.82 14.95
N PHE A 178 -3.87 -3.23 13.75
CA PHE A 178 -3.70 -3.94 12.50
C PHE A 178 -2.20 -4.10 12.17
N THR A 179 -1.63 -5.24 12.56
CA THR A 179 -0.24 -5.60 12.27
C THR A 179 -0.08 -6.35 10.94
N GLY A 180 -1.06 -6.27 10.05
CA GLY A 180 -1.02 -6.87 8.72
C GLY A 180 -1.42 -8.35 8.66
N ALA A 181 -1.74 -9.00 9.80
CA ALA A 181 -2.02 -10.43 9.99
C ALA A 181 -2.62 -11.18 8.77
#